data_AF-A0A2G5SVC9-F1
#
_entry.id   AF-A0A2G5SVC9-F1
#
_cell.length_a   1.000
_cell.length_b   1.000
_cell.length_c   1.000
_cell.angle_alpha   90.00
_cell.angle_beta   90.00
_cell.angle_gamma   90.00
#
_symmetry.space_group_name_H-M   'P 1'
#
loop_
_entity.id
_entity.type
_entity.pdbx_description
1 polymer ?
#
loop_
_entity_poly.entity_id
_entity_poly.type
_entity_poly.pdbx_seq_one_letter_code
_entity_poly.pdbx_strand_id
1 'polypeptide(L)'
;MRVSVCLIFLVITSSVQGKWYSTSPGNCRINENYTPCTQLCPPTCDAPNPTCRVDCTRSSCNCIQGYVYNHEGRCIPSTSCLHRMPIRCEYNLQCPSSFSCIRGFCAEISSGQSTGVFSSYASSTSAHRHQVQFGSLTCTRDKHCPDRKICINGYCKMFE
;
A
#
# COMPACT_ATOMS: atom_id res chain seq x y z
N MET A 1 -19.07 62.57 21.36
CA MET A 1 -17.71 61.99 21.50
C MET A 1 -17.68 60.55 22.05
N ARG A 2 -18.84 59.88 22.25
CA ARG A 2 -18.90 58.50 22.78
C ARG A 2 -19.19 57.40 21.73
N VAL A 3 -19.55 57.79 20.50
CA VAL A 3 -19.89 56.86 19.41
C VAL A 3 -18.67 56.48 18.58
N SER A 4 -17.73 57.40 18.33
CA SER A 4 -16.46 57.10 17.63
C SER A 4 -15.56 56.12 18.37
N VAL A 5 -15.65 56.06 19.71
CA VAL A 5 -14.82 55.16 20.52
C VAL A 5 -15.29 53.71 20.36
N CYS A 6 -16.59 53.44 20.22
CA CYS A 6 -17.12 52.09 20.00
C CYS A 6 -16.72 51.49 18.66
N LEU A 7 -16.62 52.31 17.60
CA LEU A 7 -16.21 51.81 16.29
C LEU A 7 -14.75 51.38 16.28
N ILE A 8 -13.88 52.06 17.03
CA ILE A 8 -12.45 51.72 17.13
C ILE A 8 -12.27 50.38 17.84
N PHE A 9 -13.02 50.08 18.91
CA PHE A 9 -12.92 48.82 19.64
C PHE A 9 -13.37 47.58 18.85
N LEU A 10 -14.28 47.72 17.88
CA LEU A 10 -14.72 46.61 17.02
C LEU A 10 -13.72 46.26 15.91
N VAL A 11 -12.77 47.15 15.60
CA VAL A 11 -11.69 46.85 14.62
C VAL A 11 -10.54 46.05 15.25
N ILE A 12 -10.41 46.06 16.59
CA ILE A 12 -9.29 45.41 17.30
C ILE A 12 -9.58 43.91 17.56
N THR A 13 -10.82 43.44 17.40
CA THR A 13 -11.15 42.02 17.57
C THR A 13 -11.00 41.18 16.30
N SER A 14 -10.84 41.79 15.11
CA SER A 14 -10.69 41.06 13.85
C SER A 14 -9.24 40.65 13.52
N SER A 15 -8.23 41.13 14.27
CA SER A 15 -6.84 40.69 14.13
C SER A 15 -6.42 39.63 15.14
N VAL A 16 -7.31 39.12 16.00
CA VAL A 16 -7.07 37.84 16.70
C VAL A 16 -7.37 36.66 15.76
N GLN A 17 -6.80 36.71 14.57
CA GLN A 17 -6.47 35.52 13.79
C GLN A 17 -4.96 35.32 13.82
N GLY A 18 -4.37 35.48 15.01
CA GLY A 18 -3.23 34.66 15.37
C GLY A 18 -3.73 33.22 15.43
N LYS A 19 -3.78 32.54 14.28
CA LYS A 19 -3.82 31.08 14.26
C LYS A 19 -2.58 30.65 15.04
N TRP A 20 -2.77 30.17 16.26
CA TRP A 20 -1.77 29.38 16.96
C TRP A 20 -1.64 28.07 16.19
N TYR A 21 -0.96 28.10 15.04
CA TYR A 21 -0.23 26.92 14.59
C TYR A 21 0.89 26.77 15.59
N SER A 22 0.59 26.08 16.69
CA SER A 22 1.60 25.51 17.57
C SER A 22 2.33 24.43 16.77
N THR A 23 3.20 24.84 15.84
CA THR A 23 4.27 23.97 15.39
C THR A 23 5.34 24.02 16.46
N SER A 24 5.06 23.33 17.56
CA SER A 24 6.04 23.04 18.60
C SER A 24 7.19 22.26 17.96
N PRO A 25 8.47 22.58 18.26
CA PRO A 25 9.59 21.69 17.96
C PRO A 25 9.41 20.43 18.84
N GLY A 26 8.68 19.45 18.32
CA GLY A 26 8.24 18.27 19.07
C GLY A 26 6.97 17.60 18.57
N ASN A 27 6.25 18.17 17.59
CA ASN A 27 5.06 17.53 17.02
C ASN A 27 5.44 16.53 15.92
N CYS A 28 5.87 15.34 16.35
CA CYS A 28 5.88 14.17 15.49
C CYS A 28 4.45 13.75 15.12
N ARG A 29 4.31 12.97 14.04
CA ARG A 29 2.99 12.48 13.62
C ARG A 29 2.48 11.43 14.61
N ILE A 30 1.24 11.02 14.42
CA ILE A 30 0.66 9.89 15.17
C ILE A 30 1.56 8.66 15.01
N ASN A 31 1.84 8.00 16.13
CA ASN A 31 2.71 6.83 16.26
C ASN A 31 4.20 7.09 15.94
N GLU A 32 4.63 8.35 16.01
CA GLU A 32 6.04 8.73 15.95
C GLU A 32 6.47 9.31 17.30
N ASN A 33 7.73 9.10 17.66
CA ASN A 33 8.37 9.77 18.79
C ASN A 33 9.55 10.61 18.31
N TYR A 34 9.72 11.78 18.93
CA TYR A 34 10.88 12.62 18.68
C TYR A 34 12.10 11.96 19.31
N THR A 35 13.16 11.84 18.53
CA THR A 35 14.41 11.23 18.98
C THR A 35 15.60 12.11 18.62
N PRO A 36 16.64 12.17 19.46
CA PRO A 36 17.84 12.94 19.16
C PRO A 36 18.69 12.32 18.05
N CYS A 37 18.40 11.06 17.65
CA CYS A 37 19.13 10.34 16.62
C CYS A 37 18.21 9.88 15.50
N THR A 38 18.63 10.09 14.26
CA THR A 38 17.92 9.66 13.06
C THR A 38 18.19 8.18 12.75
N GLN A 39 17.13 7.42 12.43
CA GLN A 39 17.28 6.08 11.85
C GLN A 39 17.64 6.18 10.36
N LEU A 40 18.83 5.69 9.98
CA LEU A 40 19.28 5.72 8.58
C LEU A 40 18.47 4.79 7.68
N CYS A 41 18.02 3.65 8.22
CA CYS A 41 17.07 2.75 7.58
C CYS A 41 15.83 2.66 8.46
N PRO A 42 14.82 3.52 8.25
CA PRO A 42 13.58 3.44 8.99
C PRO A 42 12.87 2.09 8.73
N PRO A 43 12.19 1.51 9.73
CA PRO A 43 11.48 0.27 9.55
C PRO A 43 10.27 0.48 8.64
N THR A 44 10.10 -0.36 7.63
CA THR A 44 8.98 -0.30 6.69
C THR A 44 8.19 -1.60 6.70
N CYS A 45 7.02 -1.63 6.03
CA CYS A 45 6.30 -2.89 5.86
C CYS A 45 7.12 -3.97 5.12
N ASP A 46 7.99 -3.57 4.19
CA ASP A 46 8.83 -4.50 3.42
C ASP A 46 10.06 -4.97 4.21
N ALA A 47 10.64 -4.05 5.01
CA ALA A 47 11.82 -4.29 5.83
C ALA A 47 11.55 -3.80 7.25
N PRO A 48 10.87 -4.62 8.08
CA PRO A 48 10.40 -4.15 9.37
C PRO A 48 11.43 -4.17 10.50
N ASN A 49 12.44 -5.02 10.36
CA ASN A 49 13.55 -5.13 11.30
C ASN A 49 14.87 -4.85 10.56
N PRO A 50 15.05 -3.65 10.00
CA PRO A 50 16.28 -3.34 9.28
C PRO A 50 17.45 -3.26 10.26
N THR A 51 18.57 -3.88 9.92
CA THR A 51 19.81 -3.76 10.71
C THR A 51 20.65 -2.64 10.12
N CYS A 52 20.57 -1.45 10.70
CA CYS A 52 21.32 -0.27 10.26
C CYS A 52 21.78 0.59 11.44
N ARG A 53 22.81 1.42 11.20
CA ARG A 53 23.32 2.39 12.18
C ARG A 53 22.35 3.56 12.33
N VAL A 54 22.39 4.22 13.49
CA VAL A 54 21.70 5.49 13.74
C VAL A 54 22.66 6.67 13.55
N ASP A 55 22.13 7.83 13.17
CA ASP A 55 22.86 9.08 13.08
C ASP A 55 22.41 10.05 14.18
N CYS A 56 23.23 10.21 15.21
CA CYS A 56 22.95 11.11 16.33
C CYS A 56 23.40 12.57 16.10
N THR A 57 23.84 12.92 14.89
CA THR A 57 24.12 14.32 14.54
C THR A 57 22.85 15.09 14.17
N ARG A 58 21.74 14.37 13.90
CA ARG A 58 20.46 14.93 13.49
C ARG A 58 19.33 14.29 14.29
N SER A 59 18.44 15.12 14.82
CA SER A 59 17.20 14.67 15.42
C SER A 59 16.11 14.44 14.37
N SER A 60 15.25 13.47 14.63
CA SER A 60 14.11 13.14 13.76
C SER A 60 12.94 12.54 14.54
N CYS A 61 11.77 12.56 13.90
CA CYS A 61 10.63 11.77 14.31
C CYS A 61 10.77 10.36 13.71
N ASN A 62 10.74 9.34 14.55
CA ASN A 62 10.82 7.94 14.15
C ASN A 62 9.58 7.18 14.64
N CYS A 63 9.16 6.13 13.94
CA CYS A 63 8.07 5.27 14.42
C CYS A 63 8.36 4.73 15.82
N ILE A 64 7.34 4.69 16.67
CA ILE A 64 7.42 4.05 17.98
C ILE A 64 7.64 2.53 17.83
N GLN A 65 8.10 1.88 18.90
CA GLN A 65 8.38 0.45 18.89
C GLN A 65 7.15 -0.37 18.47
N GLY A 66 7.35 -1.33 17.55
CA GLY A 66 6.29 -2.16 16.99
C GLY A 66 5.52 -1.53 15.81
N TYR A 67 5.86 -0.30 15.42
CA TYR A 67 5.28 0.39 14.27
C TYR A 67 6.31 0.52 13.14
N VAL A 68 5.81 0.58 11.91
CA VAL A 68 6.62 0.69 10.70
C VAL A 68 5.99 1.70 9.73
N TYR A 69 6.79 2.29 8.86
CA TYR A 69 6.31 3.17 7.81
C TYR A 69 5.56 2.37 6.73
N ASN A 70 4.34 2.81 6.42
CA ASN A 70 3.61 2.38 5.23
C ASN A 70 4.09 3.14 3.98
N HIS A 71 3.54 2.82 2.82
CA HIS A 71 3.87 3.48 1.55
C HIS A 71 3.48 4.97 1.50
N GLU A 72 2.59 5.42 2.39
CA GLU A 72 2.19 6.82 2.53
C GLU A 72 3.09 7.59 3.51
N GLY A 73 4.12 6.96 4.07
CA GLY A 73 5.02 7.57 5.07
C GLY A 73 4.35 7.81 6.43
N ARG A 74 3.40 6.95 6.83
CA ARG A 74 2.75 6.95 8.14
C ARG A 74 3.18 5.73 8.96
N CYS A 75 3.38 5.92 10.25
CA CYS A 75 3.65 4.83 11.18
C CYS A 75 2.37 4.06 11.50
N ILE A 76 2.31 2.81 11.05
CA ILE A 76 1.21 1.88 11.31
C ILE A 76 1.73 0.69 12.13
N PRO A 77 0.85 -0.04 12.85
CA PRO A 77 1.26 -1.25 13.53
C PRO A 77 1.90 -2.23 12.54
N SER A 78 3.02 -2.83 12.93
CA SER A 78 3.72 -3.86 12.13
C SER A 78 2.82 -4.99 11.64
N THR A 79 1.81 -5.34 12.43
CA THR A 79 0.79 -6.36 12.13
C THR A 79 -0.24 -5.91 11.10
N SER A 80 -0.39 -4.61 10.86
CA SER A 80 -1.28 -4.04 9.84
C SER A 80 -0.66 -4.02 8.44
N CYS A 81 0.59 -4.47 8.29
CA CYS A 81 1.22 -4.62 6.99
C CYS A 81 0.60 -5.81 6.25
N LEU A 82 -0.20 -5.51 5.21
CA LEU A 82 -0.85 -6.50 4.35
C LEU A 82 0.13 -7.47 3.66
N HIS A 83 1.40 -7.05 3.50
CA HIS A 83 2.45 -7.84 2.85
C HIS A 83 3.25 -8.76 3.78
N ARG A 84 2.99 -8.73 5.10
CA ARG A 84 3.65 -9.66 6.04
C ARG A 84 3.02 -11.04 6.11
N MET A 85 1.86 -11.23 5.50
CA MET A 85 1.38 -12.57 5.26
C MET A 85 2.22 -13.21 4.16
N PRO A 86 2.48 -14.53 4.21
CA PRO A 86 3.13 -15.21 3.12
C PRO A 86 2.33 -14.91 1.84
N ILE A 87 2.90 -14.08 0.96
CA ILE A 87 2.25 -13.75 -0.31
C ILE A 87 2.10 -15.04 -1.12
N ARG A 88 2.96 -16.04 -0.86
CA ARG A 88 2.87 -17.38 -1.43
C ARG A 88 2.00 -18.28 -0.59
N CYS A 89 1.14 -19.02 -1.26
CA CYS A 89 0.27 -19.98 -0.63
C CYS A 89 0.18 -21.27 -1.43
N GLU A 90 -0.22 -22.34 -0.77
CA GLU A 90 -0.65 -23.60 -1.38
C GLU A 90 -2.13 -23.87 -1.07
N TYR A 91 -2.59 -23.44 0.11
CA TYR A 91 -3.96 -23.59 0.58
C TYR A 91 -4.45 -22.31 1.29
N ASN A 92 -5.77 -22.10 1.31
CA ASN A 92 -6.40 -20.87 1.83
C ASN A 92 -6.07 -20.58 3.30
N LEU A 93 -5.80 -21.60 4.11
CA LEU A 93 -5.47 -21.44 5.54
C LEU A 93 -4.12 -20.74 5.76
N GLN A 94 -3.24 -20.68 4.74
CA GLN A 94 -1.99 -19.90 4.78
C GLN A 94 -2.24 -18.40 4.52
N CYS A 95 -3.39 -18.08 3.94
CA CYS A 95 -3.80 -16.71 3.72
C CYS A 95 -4.56 -16.19 4.94
N PRO A 96 -4.44 -14.89 5.23
CA PRO A 96 -5.17 -14.26 6.32
C PRO A 96 -6.68 -14.26 6.07
N SER A 97 -7.45 -14.06 7.14
CA SER A 97 -8.88 -13.85 7.07
C SER A 97 -9.21 -12.76 6.05
N SER A 98 -10.09 -13.08 5.09
CA SER A 98 -10.43 -12.26 3.92
C SER A 98 -9.50 -12.38 2.70
N PHE A 99 -8.60 -13.36 2.65
CA PHE A 99 -7.77 -13.65 1.47
C PHE A 99 -7.88 -15.13 1.06
N SER A 100 -7.91 -15.41 -0.24
CA SER A 100 -7.90 -16.76 -0.82
C SER A 100 -6.59 -17.01 -1.55
N CYS A 101 -6.20 -18.28 -1.61
CA CYS A 101 -5.06 -18.72 -2.39
C CYS A 101 -5.43 -18.83 -3.87
N ILE A 102 -4.93 -17.90 -4.68
CA ILE A 102 -5.16 -17.85 -6.12
C ILE A 102 -3.81 -17.95 -6.82
N ARG A 103 -3.60 -19.06 -7.55
CA ARG A 103 -2.37 -19.32 -8.33
C ARG A 103 -1.08 -19.23 -7.51
N GLY A 104 -1.16 -19.72 -6.27
CA GLY A 104 -0.05 -19.72 -5.35
C GLY A 104 0.23 -18.36 -4.73
N PHE A 105 -0.74 -17.44 -4.77
CA PHE A 105 -0.68 -16.17 -4.05
C PHE A 105 -1.95 -15.82 -3.30
N CYS A 106 -1.81 -15.16 -2.13
CA CYS A 106 -2.97 -14.67 -1.38
C CYS A 106 -3.58 -13.42 -2.05
N ALA A 107 -4.87 -13.48 -2.38
CA ALA A 107 -5.65 -12.40 -2.99
C ALA A 107 -6.91 -12.11 -2.15
N GLU A 108 -7.26 -10.83 -2.01
CA GLU A 108 -8.37 -10.39 -1.14
C GLU A 108 -9.73 -10.89 -1.69
N ILE A 109 -10.54 -11.46 -0.79
CA ILE A 109 -11.92 -11.88 -1.01
C ILE A 109 -12.82 -10.73 -0.55
N SER A 110 -12.70 -9.55 -1.16
CA SER A 110 -13.57 -8.43 -0.81
C SER A 110 -15.02 -8.82 -1.19
N SER A 111 -15.86 -9.01 -0.19
CA SER A 111 -17.30 -9.24 -0.33
C SER A 111 -17.95 -7.98 -0.91
N GLY A 112 -17.97 -7.87 -2.25
CA GLY A 112 -18.73 -6.85 -2.97
C GLY A 112 -17.94 -6.12 -4.05
N GLN A 113 -18.18 -6.53 -5.30
CA GLN A 113 -18.08 -5.73 -6.54
C GLN A 113 -16.75 -5.02 -6.86
N SER A 114 -15.91 -5.76 -7.61
CA SER A 114 -15.26 -5.32 -8.86
C SER A 114 -14.83 -3.86 -9.01
N THR A 115 -13.52 -3.61 -8.88
CA THR A 115 -12.80 -2.86 -9.91
C THR A 115 -11.43 -3.51 -10.12
N GLY A 116 -11.23 -4.12 -11.28
CA GLY A 116 -9.87 -4.26 -11.79
C GLY A 116 -9.35 -2.85 -12.01
N VAL A 117 -8.43 -2.39 -11.16
CA VAL A 117 -7.45 -1.39 -11.59
C VAL A 117 -6.35 -2.16 -12.31
N PHE A 118 -6.70 -2.72 -13.47
CA PHE A 118 -5.74 -2.80 -14.54
C PHE A 118 -5.68 -1.38 -15.09
N SER A 119 -4.56 -0.71 -14.86
CA SER A 119 -4.31 0.61 -15.41
C SER A 119 -4.63 0.62 -16.90
N SER A 120 -5.55 1.52 -17.25
CA SER A 120 -6.12 1.70 -18.57
C SER A 120 -5.04 2.02 -19.61
N TYR A 121 -4.77 1.09 -20.51
CA TYR A 121 -4.41 1.42 -21.89
C TYR A 121 -5.48 0.79 -22.78
N ALA A 122 -6.25 1.65 -23.43
CA ALA A 122 -7.46 1.34 -24.15
C ALA A 122 -7.23 0.54 -25.45
N SER A 123 -8.35 -0.04 -25.94
CA SER A 123 -8.64 -0.53 -27.32
C SER A 123 -8.36 -2.03 -27.53
N SER A 124 -9.25 -2.92 -27.99
CA SER A 124 -10.41 -2.75 -28.88
C SER A 124 -11.39 -3.95 -28.78
N THR A 125 -12.69 -3.65 -28.87
CA THR A 125 -13.82 -4.44 -29.46
C THR A 125 -13.80 -5.98 -29.50
N SER A 126 -14.78 -6.59 -28.82
CA SER A 126 -15.89 -7.42 -29.36
C SER A 126 -16.31 -8.56 -28.42
N ALA A 127 -17.62 -8.67 -28.21
CA ALA A 127 -18.26 -9.61 -27.31
C ALA A 127 -18.11 -11.06 -27.79
N HIS A 128 -17.69 -11.98 -26.92
CA HIS A 128 -18.20 -13.37 -26.93
C HIS A 128 -18.06 -14.03 -25.54
N ARG A 129 -19.19 -14.55 -25.09
CA ARG A 129 -19.45 -15.34 -23.88
C ARG A 129 -18.71 -16.68 -23.92
N HIS A 130 -17.75 -16.95 -23.02
CA HIS A 130 -17.19 -18.29 -22.74
C HIS A 130 -16.73 -18.34 -21.27
N GLN A 131 -17.46 -18.99 -20.37
CA GLN A 131 -17.30 -20.40 -19.96
C GLN A 131 -15.86 -20.81 -19.62
N VAL A 132 -15.67 -21.08 -18.32
CA VAL A 132 -14.73 -22.03 -17.68
C VAL A 132 -13.48 -22.38 -18.49
N GLN A 133 -12.37 -21.67 -18.24
CA GLN A 133 -11.14 -21.88 -19.00
C GLN A 133 -10.23 -22.92 -18.33
N PHE A 134 -10.48 -24.17 -18.70
CA PHE A 134 -9.46 -25.21 -18.86
C PHE A 134 -8.23 -24.61 -19.58
N GLY A 135 -7.03 -25.11 -19.24
CA GLY A 135 -5.73 -24.58 -19.66
C GLY A 135 -5.68 -23.99 -21.07
N SER A 136 -5.03 -22.83 -21.19
CA SER A 136 -4.89 -22.07 -22.44
C SER A 136 -4.45 -22.99 -23.59
N LEU A 137 -5.35 -23.24 -24.55
CA LEU A 137 -5.04 -23.95 -25.80
C LEU A 137 -4.17 -23.12 -26.74
N THR A 138 -4.02 -21.82 -26.45
CA THR A 138 -3.16 -20.89 -27.18
C THR A 138 -1.83 -20.70 -26.47
N CYS A 139 -0.75 -20.54 -27.24
CA CYS A 139 0.62 -20.48 -26.74
C CYS A 139 1.50 -19.53 -27.58
N THR A 140 2.65 -19.16 -27.03
CA THR A 140 3.72 -18.43 -27.75
C THR A 140 5.09 -19.09 -27.57
N ARG A 141 5.20 -20.01 -26.60
CA ARG A 141 6.38 -20.83 -26.27
C ARG A 141 5.90 -22.14 -25.66
N ASP A 142 6.72 -23.19 -25.74
CA ASP A 142 6.35 -24.54 -25.30
C ASP A 142 6.00 -24.61 -23.81
N LYS A 143 6.69 -23.84 -22.97
CA LYS A 143 6.41 -23.77 -21.52
C LYS A 143 5.01 -23.24 -21.15
N HIS A 144 4.28 -22.67 -22.11
CA HIS A 144 2.89 -22.24 -21.91
C HIS A 144 1.89 -23.38 -22.13
N CYS A 145 2.35 -24.50 -22.68
CA CYS A 145 1.54 -25.68 -22.90
C CYS A 145 1.59 -26.63 -21.69
N PRO A 146 0.48 -27.30 -21.36
CA PRO A 146 0.45 -28.32 -20.33
C PRO A 146 1.31 -29.53 -20.73
N ASP A 147 1.66 -30.36 -19.74
CA ASP A 147 2.63 -31.44 -19.91
C ASP A 147 2.35 -32.31 -21.15
N ARG A 148 3.43 -32.63 -21.88
CA ARG A 148 3.44 -33.39 -23.15
C ARG A 148 2.75 -32.70 -24.33
N LYS A 149 2.76 -31.37 -24.37
CA LYS A 149 2.36 -30.59 -25.56
C LYS A 149 3.41 -29.52 -25.90
N ILE A 150 3.58 -29.25 -27.19
CA ILE A 150 4.48 -28.22 -27.73
C ILE A 150 3.69 -27.15 -28.46
N CYS A 151 4.28 -25.95 -28.55
CA CYS A 151 3.64 -24.79 -29.15
C CYS A 151 3.87 -24.74 -30.66
N ILE A 152 2.83 -24.98 -31.43
CA ILE A 152 2.89 -24.96 -32.90
C ILE A 152 1.84 -23.98 -33.41
N ASN A 153 2.29 -22.96 -34.14
CA ASN A 153 1.44 -21.93 -34.77
C ASN A 153 0.47 -21.26 -33.78
N GLY A 154 0.91 -21.05 -32.54
CA GLY A 154 0.11 -20.40 -31.52
C GLY A 154 -0.83 -21.32 -30.75
N TYR A 155 -0.76 -22.64 -30.97
CA TYR A 155 -1.60 -23.63 -30.29
C TYR A 155 -0.81 -24.81 -29.73
N CYS A 156 -1.26 -25.33 -28.59
CA CYS A 156 -0.64 -26.47 -27.93
C CYS A 156 -1.04 -27.80 -28.59
N LYS A 157 -0.09 -28.46 -29.25
CA LYS A 157 -0.28 -29.77 -29.90
C LYS A 157 0.44 -30.88 -29.14
N MET A 158 -0.09 -32.09 -29.19
CA MET A 158 0.58 -33.27 -28.64
C MET A 158 1.84 -33.58 -29.44
N PHE A 159 2.88 -34.02 -28.74
CA PHE A 159 4.10 -34.54 -29.35
C PHE A 159 3.84 -36.00 -29.74
N GLU A 160 3.64 -36.28 -31.03
CA GLU A 160 3.68 -37.65 -31.59
C GLU A 160 5.12 -38.14 -31.71
#